data_AF-A0A973Z786-F1
#
_entry.id   AF-A0A973Z786-F1
#
_cell.length_a   1.000
_cell.length_b   1.000
_cell.length_c   1.000
_cell.angle_alpha   90.00
_cell.angle_beta   90.00
_cell.angle_gamma   90.00
#
_symmetry.space_group_name_H-M   'P 1'
#
loop_
_entity.id
_entity.type
_entity.pdbx_description
1 polymer ?
#
loop_
_entity_poly.entity_id
_entity_poly.type
_entity_poly.pdbx_seq_one_letter_code
_entity_poly.pdbx_strand_id
1 'polypeptide(L)'
;RQARRVVARLNHRKAYGDPGPAEPPKYDVDDLLGIVPGDLKTPFDPREVIARIVDGSDFDEFKPMYGTSLTTGWAALHGYPIGVLANAQGVLFSEESQKAAQFIQLANQRDIPLLFLHNTTGYMVGSQYEQGGIIKHGAMMINAVSNSRVPHLSVLMGASYGAGHYGMCGRAYDPRFLFAWPSAKSAVMGPQQLAGVLSIVARQSAAAKGLPYDEEGDAALRAMVEQQIESESLPMFLSGRLYDDGVIDPRDTRTVLGMCLSAIHTAPYEGARGGFGVFRM
;
A
#
# COMPACT_ATOMS: atom_id res chain seq x y z
N ARG A 1 19.51 28.04 -21.10
CA ARG A 1 19.97 27.58 -22.44
C ARG A 1 21.18 26.64 -22.38
N GLN A 2 22.21 26.93 -21.56
CA GLN A 2 23.42 26.10 -21.45
C GLN A 2 23.15 24.69 -20.89
N ALA A 3 22.36 24.54 -19.82
CA ALA A 3 22.02 23.24 -19.24
C ALA A 3 21.40 22.24 -20.26
N ARG A 4 20.44 22.69 -21.09
CA ARG A 4 19.84 21.86 -22.15
C ARG A 4 20.87 21.34 -23.16
N ARG A 5 21.91 22.13 -23.46
CA ARG A 5 23.00 21.72 -24.37
C ARG A 5 23.90 20.65 -23.77
N VAL A 6 24.04 20.62 -22.44
CA VAL A 6 24.77 19.57 -21.72
C VAL A 6 23.99 18.25 -21.81
N VAL A 7 22.70 18.28 -21.44
CA VAL A 7 21.83 17.10 -21.49
C VAL A 7 21.77 16.47 -22.88
N ALA A 8 21.66 17.29 -23.93
CA ALA A 8 21.63 16.81 -25.32
C ALA A 8 22.90 16.06 -25.78
N ARG A 9 24.00 16.14 -25.03
CA ARG A 9 25.30 15.52 -25.36
C ARG A 9 25.70 14.38 -24.42
N LEU A 10 24.82 13.95 -23.51
CA LEU A 10 25.12 12.85 -22.59
C LEU A 10 25.21 11.49 -23.30
N ASN A 11 24.76 11.38 -24.55
CA ASN A 11 24.58 10.10 -25.25
C ASN A 11 23.83 9.08 -24.38
N HIS A 12 22.87 9.58 -23.59
CA HIS A 12 22.13 8.79 -22.63
C HIS A 12 21.20 7.83 -23.37
N ARG A 13 21.19 6.56 -22.93
CA ARG A 13 20.29 5.51 -23.41
C ARG A 13 19.67 4.83 -22.20
N LYS A 14 18.37 4.55 -22.27
CA LYS A 14 17.70 3.73 -21.28
C LYS A 14 18.23 2.29 -21.34
N ALA A 15 18.23 1.62 -20.19
CA ALA A 15 18.66 0.23 -20.09
C ALA A 15 17.72 -0.73 -20.82
N TYR A 16 16.42 -0.40 -20.86
CA TYR A 16 15.40 -1.17 -21.55
C TYR A 16 14.89 -0.43 -22.78
N GLY A 17 14.31 -1.17 -23.72
CA GLY A 17 13.64 -0.63 -24.90
C GLY A 17 12.34 0.10 -24.55
N ASP A 18 11.67 0.60 -25.58
CA ASP A 18 10.33 1.19 -25.43
C ASP A 18 9.34 0.14 -24.90
N PRO A 19 8.31 0.56 -24.13
CA PRO A 19 7.27 -0.33 -23.65
C PRO A 19 6.51 -0.99 -24.81
N GLY A 20 5.78 -2.06 -24.50
CA GLY A 20 4.87 -2.68 -25.45
C GLY A 20 3.72 -1.75 -25.87
N PRO A 21 2.86 -2.20 -26.81
CA PRO A 21 1.62 -1.50 -27.12
C PRO A 21 0.78 -1.29 -25.87
N ALA A 22 0.16 -0.11 -25.74
CA ALA A 22 -0.67 0.27 -24.60
C ALA A 22 -2.09 0.57 -25.07
N GLU A 23 -3.02 -0.32 -24.78
CA GLU A 23 -4.45 -0.05 -24.98
C GLU A 23 -4.98 0.82 -23.83
N PRO A 24 -5.84 1.82 -24.11
CA PRO A 24 -6.49 2.55 -23.03
C PRO A 24 -7.38 1.61 -22.19
N PRO A 25 -7.62 1.92 -20.91
CA PRO A 25 -8.62 1.23 -20.10
C PRO A 25 -10.01 1.32 -20.76
N LYS A 26 -10.85 0.32 -20.55
CA LYS A 26 -12.23 0.26 -21.09
C LYS A 26 -13.22 1.15 -20.35
N TYR A 27 -12.88 1.56 -19.13
CA TYR A 27 -13.74 2.36 -18.25
C TYR A 27 -13.22 3.78 -18.12
N ASP A 28 -14.13 4.72 -17.88
CA ASP A 28 -13.77 6.12 -17.72
C ASP A 28 -12.92 6.31 -16.45
N VAL A 29 -11.90 7.16 -16.57
CA VAL A 29 -11.01 7.51 -15.47
C VAL A 29 -11.72 8.39 -14.43
N ASP A 30 -12.71 9.19 -14.84
CA ASP A 30 -13.48 10.06 -13.93
C ASP A 30 -14.26 9.26 -12.87
N ASP A 31 -14.63 8.01 -13.15
CA ASP A 31 -15.27 7.10 -12.20
C ASP A 31 -14.43 6.86 -10.93
N LEU A 32 -13.09 7.03 -11.01
CA LEU A 32 -12.19 6.88 -9.85
C LEU A 32 -12.57 7.80 -8.68
N LEU A 33 -13.18 8.96 -8.97
CA LEU A 33 -13.66 9.89 -7.94
C LEU A 33 -14.81 9.32 -7.10
N GLY A 34 -15.54 8.33 -7.62
CA GLY A 34 -16.73 7.75 -6.97
C GLY A 34 -16.52 6.36 -6.37
N ILE A 35 -15.38 5.71 -6.62
CA ILE A 35 -15.15 4.32 -6.19
C ILE A 35 -14.81 4.22 -4.69
N VAL A 36 -13.91 5.08 -4.20
CA VAL A 36 -13.52 5.05 -2.79
C VAL A 36 -14.61 5.73 -1.96
N PRO A 37 -15.27 5.02 -1.02
CA PRO A 37 -16.31 5.60 -0.20
C PRO A 37 -15.77 6.71 0.69
N GLY A 38 -16.60 7.73 0.98
CA GLY A 38 -16.22 8.81 1.89
C GLY A 38 -15.92 8.33 3.32
N ASP A 39 -16.61 7.28 3.78
CA ASP A 39 -16.23 6.55 4.99
C ASP A 39 -15.29 5.39 4.62
N LEU A 40 -14.00 5.55 4.95
CA LEU A 40 -12.95 4.55 4.71
C LEU A 40 -13.16 3.22 5.46
N LYS A 41 -14.14 3.12 6.36
CA LYS A 41 -14.57 1.84 6.95
C LYS A 41 -15.43 1.01 6.01
N THR A 42 -16.02 1.63 4.99
CA THR A 42 -16.85 0.94 4.00
C THR A 42 -15.93 0.25 2.98
N PRO A 43 -16.01 -1.08 2.85
CA PRO A 43 -15.21 -1.80 1.86
C PRO A 43 -15.66 -1.46 0.43
N PHE A 44 -14.74 -1.56 -0.52
CA PHE A 44 -15.02 -1.45 -1.95
C PHE A 44 -14.16 -2.47 -2.71
N ASP A 45 -14.57 -2.82 -3.93
CA ASP A 45 -13.78 -3.74 -4.75
C ASP A 45 -12.61 -3.00 -5.43
N PRO A 46 -11.34 -3.31 -5.11
CA PRO A 46 -10.19 -2.65 -5.72
C PRO A 46 -10.06 -2.97 -7.21
N ARG A 47 -10.72 -4.03 -7.70
CA ARG A 47 -10.78 -4.34 -9.13
C ARG A 47 -11.40 -3.20 -9.94
N GLU A 48 -12.32 -2.43 -9.35
CA GLU A 48 -12.89 -1.25 -9.99
C GLU A 48 -11.82 -0.17 -10.24
N VAL A 49 -10.89 0.02 -9.30
CA VAL A 49 -9.76 0.93 -9.51
C VAL A 49 -8.80 0.35 -10.54
N ILE A 50 -8.44 -0.93 -10.41
CA ILE A 50 -7.51 -1.62 -11.32
C ILE A 50 -8.00 -1.50 -12.77
N ALA A 51 -9.29 -1.78 -13.02
CA ALA A 51 -9.88 -1.75 -14.35
C ALA A 51 -9.79 -0.37 -15.04
N ARG A 52 -9.61 0.72 -14.28
CA ARG A 52 -9.48 2.10 -14.79
C ARG A 52 -8.05 2.57 -14.96
N ILE A 53 -7.08 1.82 -14.43
CA ILE A 53 -5.66 2.21 -14.50
C ILE A 53 -4.81 1.27 -15.36
N VAL A 54 -5.24 0.03 -15.61
CA VAL A 54 -4.49 -0.95 -16.42
C VAL A 54 -4.93 -0.96 -17.88
N ASP A 55 -4.01 -1.36 -18.76
CA ASP A 55 -4.21 -1.40 -20.20
C ASP A 55 -5.34 -2.37 -20.57
N GLY A 56 -6.25 -1.94 -21.45
CA GLY A 56 -7.40 -2.75 -21.89
C GLY A 56 -8.34 -3.21 -20.76
N SER A 57 -8.19 -2.66 -19.55
CA SER A 57 -8.80 -3.19 -18.32
C SER A 57 -8.54 -4.69 -18.14
N ASP A 58 -7.40 -5.18 -18.63
CA ASP A 58 -7.03 -6.59 -18.60
C ASP A 58 -6.24 -6.89 -17.33
N PHE A 59 -6.78 -7.82 -16.53
CA PHE A 59 -6.22 -8.18 -15.22
C PHE A 59 -6.33 -9.69 -15.01
N ASP A 60 -5.18 -10.37 -14.99
CA ASP A 60 -5.10 -11.81 -14.75
C ASP A 60 -4.90 -12.07 -13.26
N GLU A 61 -6.00 -12.38 -12.57
CA GLU A 61 -6.01 -12.51 -11.12
C GLU A 61 -5.31 -13.79 -10.64
N PHE A 62 -4.32 -13.62 -9.79
CA PHE A 62 -3.62 -14.71 -9.11
C PHE A 62 -4.36 -15.11 -7.83
N LYS A 63 -4.68 -16.42 -7.71
CA LYS A 63 -5.38 -17.00 -6.54
C LYS A 63 -6.66 -16.21 -6.17
N PRO A 64 -7.63 -16.04 -7.10
CA PRO A 64 -8.84 -15.25 -6.84
C PRO A 64 -9.70 -15.81 -5.69
N MET A 65 -9.61 -17.11 -5.40
CA MET A 65 -10.42 -17.80 -4.39
C MET A 65 -9.69 -18.01 -3.04
N TYR A 66 -8.49 -17.47 -2.85
CA TYR A 66 -7.68 -17.66 -1.65
C TYR A 66 -7.15 -16.32 -1.17
N GLY A 67 -7.27 -16.02 0.13
CA GLY A 67 -6.92 -14.70 0.67
C GLY A 67 -7.62 -13.57 -0.09
N THR A 68 -8.96 -13.59 -0.10
CA THR A 68 -9.78 -12.71 -0.95
C THR A 68 -9.80 -11.25 -0.48
N SER A 69 -9.28 -10.96 0.71
CA SER A 69 -9.12 -9.58 1.22
C SER A 69 -7.95 -8.85 0.56
N LEU A 70 -7.10 -9.56 -0.18
CA LEU A 70 -6.00 -9.03 -0.98
C LEU A 70 -6.11 -9.55 -2.42
N THR A 71 -6.51 -8.68 -3.32
CA THR A 71 -6.50 -8.93 -4.76
C THR A 71 -5.07 -8.86 -5.26
N THR A 72 -4.60 -9.89 -5.97
CA THR A 72 -3.27 -9.91 -6.60
C THR A 72 -3.38 -10.40 -8.03
N GLY A 73 -2.60 -9.86 -8.95
CA GLY A 73 -2.66 -10.32 -10.34
C GLY A 73 -1.73 -9.56 -11.27
N TRP A 74 -1.68 -10.00 -12.51
CA TRP A 74 -0.83 -9.44 -13.55
C TRP A 74 -1.61 -8.49 -14.45
N ALA A 75 -0.96 -7.43 -14.88
CA ALA A 75 -1.51 -6.48 -15.86
C ALA A 75 -0.38 -5.80 -16.64
N ALA A 76 -0.75 -4.94 -17.59
CA ALA A 76 0.13 -3.94 -18.16
C ALA A 76 -0.38 -2.54 -17.83
N LEU A 77 0.53 -1.57 -17.69
CA LEU A 77 0.22 -0.16 -17.53
C LEU A 77 1.14 0.65 -18.43
N HIS A 78 0.56 1.34 -19.41
CA HIS A 78 1.31 2.02 -20.46
C HIS A 78 2.33 1.09 -21.18
N GLY A 79 1.93 -0.16 -21.41
CA GLY A 79 2.72 -1.18 -22.08
C GLY A 79 3.82 -1.82 -21.22
N TYR A 80 3.97 -1.40 -19.95
CA TYR A 80 4.89 -2.01 -19.00
C TYR A 80 4.18 -3.13 -18.23
N PRO A 81 4.74 -4.35 -18.15
CA PRO A 81 4.17 -5.42 -17.32
C PRO A 81 4.31 -5.07 -15.84
N ILE A 82 3.24 -5.29 -15.06
CA ILE A 82 3.22 -5.05 -13.62
C ILE A 82 2.53 -6.20 -12.89
N GLY A 83 2.95 -6.45 -11.65
CA GLY A 83 2.20 -7.24 -10.68
C GLY A 83 1.50 -6.31 -9.70
N VAL A 84 0.20 -6.47 -9.51
CA VAL A 84 -0.61 -5.62 -8.62
C VAL A 84 -0.94 -6.37 -7.33
N LEU A 85 -0.84 -5.70 -6.19
CA LEU A 85 -1.38 -6.14 -4.89
C LEU A 85 -2.30 -5.03 -4.37
N ALA A 86 -3.58 -5.33 -4.16
CA ALA A 86 -4.58 -4.33 -3.79
C ALA A 86 -5.50 -4.85 -2.68
N ASN A 87 -5.65 -4.07 -1.60
CA ASN A 87 -6.52 -4.47 -0.49
C ASN A 87 -7.99 -4.26 -0.83
N ALA A 88 -8.83 -5.27 -0.57
CA ALA A 88 -10.27 -5.21 -0.81
C ALA A 88 -11.10 -4.94 0.46
N GLN A 89 -10.72 -5.54 1.58
CA GLN A 89 -11.56 -5.54 2.79
C GLN A 89 -10.90 -4.87 4.01
N GLY A 90 -9.81 -4.11 3.82
CA GLY A 90 -9.10 -3.47 4.92
C GLY A 90 -8.20 -4.42 5.71
N VAL A 91 -8.70 -5.60 6.06
CA VAL A 91 -8.03 -6.52 6.98
C VAL A 91 -7.23 -7.58 6.22
N LEU A 92 -6.02 -7.87 6.70
CA LEU A 92 -5.18 -8.98 6.23
C LEU A 92 -5.26 -10.18 7.17
N PHE A 93 -5.44 -11.38 6.62
CA PHE A 93 -5.32 -12.64 7.34
C PHE A 93 -4.05 -13.38 6.91
N SER A 94 -3.88 -14.58 7.46
CA SER A 94 -2.75 -15.48 7.16
C SER A 94 -2.69 -15.80 5.67
N GLU A 95 -3.84 -16.04 5.06
CA GLU A 95 -4.02 -16.45 3.68
C GLU A 95 -3.58 -15.34 2.72
N GLU A 96 -3.99 -14.08 2.96
CA GLU A 96 -3.54 -12.93 2.18
C GLU A 96 -2.02 -12.77 2.28
N SER A 97 -1.45 -12.97 3.47
CA SER A 97 -0.01 -12.81 3.70
C SER A 97 0.80 -13.87 2.96
N GLN A 98 0.36 -15.13 3.00
CA GLN A 98 0.98 -16.23 2.25
C GLN A 98 0.81 -16.04 0.73
N LYS A 99 -0.37 -15.57 0.28
CA LYS A 99 -0.64 -15.22 -1.12
C LYS A 99 0.29 -14.11 -1.61
N ALA A 100 0.41 -13.02 -0.84
CA ALA A 100 1.30 -11.90 -1.15
C ALA A 100 2.75 -12.36 -1.24
N ALA A 101 3.24 -13.10 -0.24
CA ALA A 101 4.60 -13.60 -0.22
C ALA A 101 4.94 -14.45 -1.46
N GLN A 102 4.04 -15.33 -1.88
CA GLN A 102 4.23 -16.12 -3.09
C GLN A 102 4.19 -15.25 -4.35
N PHE A 103 3.23 -14.33 -4.45
CA PHE A 103 3.08 -13.46 -5.62
C PHE A 103 4.30 -12.56 -5.84
N ILE A 104 4.83 -11.96 -4.76
CA ILE A 104 6.05 -11.16 -4.79
C ILE A 104 7.24 -12.01 -5.28
N GLN A 105 7.38 -13.25 -4.82
CA GLN A 105 8.44 -14.14 -5.30
C GLN A 105 8.32 -14.41 -6.81
N LEU A 106 7.11 -14.64 -7.32
CA LEU A 106 6.87 -14.83 -8.76
C LEU A 106 7.25 -13.59 -9.57
N ALA A 107 6.92 -12.39 -9.07
CA ALA A 107 7.29 -11.14 -9.74
C ALA A 107 8.81 -10.96 -9.79
N ASN A 108 9.52 -11.30 -8.71
CA ASN A 108 10.98 -11.24 -8.65
C ASN A 108 11.65 -12.28 -9.54
N GLN A 109 11.05 -13.45 -9.74
CA GLN A 109 11.58 -14.45 -10.67
C GLN A 109 11.60 -13.93 -12.12
N ARG A 110 10.65 -13.04 -12.46
CA ARG A 110 10.38 -12.56 -13.82
C ARG A 110 10.79 -11.11 -14.07
N ASP A 111 11.44 -10.44 -13.11
CA ASP A 111 11.77 -9.01 -13.18
C ASP A 111 10.54 -8.11 -13.45
N ILE A 112 9.41 -8.42 -12.82
CA ILE A 112 8.17 -7.64 -12.99
C ILE A 112 8.05 -6.62 -11.84
N PRO A 113 7.96 -5.31 -12.12
CA PRO A 113 7.66 -4.28 -11.13
C PRO A 113 6.35 -4.54 -10.38
N LEU A 114 6.29 -4.15 -9.11
CA LEU A 114 5.13 -4.34 -8.25
C LEU A 114 4.42 -3.01 -7.97
N LEU A 115 3.09 -3.01 -8.06
CA LEU A 115 2.21 -1.92 -7.68
C LEU A 115 1.39 -2.32 -6.45
N PHE A 116 1.53 -1.57 -5.37
CA PHE A 116 0.79 -1.75 -4.12
C PHE A 116 -0.29 -0.68 -4.00
N LEU A 117 -1.54 -1.10 -3.92
CA LEU A 117 -2.70 -0.22 -3.78
C LEU A 117 -3.26 -0.39 -2.36
N HIS A 118 -2.96 0.57 -1.48
CA HIS A 118 -3.29 0.46 -0.06
C HIS A 118 -4.74 0.84 0.20
N ASN A 119 -5.43 -0.08 0.86
CA ASN A 119 -6.65 0.18 1.61
C ASN A 119 -6.70 -0.82 2.76
N THR A 120 -5.77 -0.69 3.72
CA THR A 120 -5.58 -1.62 4.83
C THR A 120 -5.68 -0.97 6.20
N THR A 121 -6.44 -1.62 7.08
CA THR A 121 -6.60 -1.28 8.50
C THR A 121 -5.70 -2.11 9.41
N GLY A 122 -4.87 -3.00 8.84
CA GLY A 122 -3.96 -3.87 9.55
C GLY A 122 -4.31 -5.35 9.40
N TYR A 123 -3.87 -6.14 10.37
CA TYR A 123 -4.05 -7.59 10.42
C TYR A 123 -5.20 -7.96 11.34
N MET A 124 -5.78 -9.14 11.11
CA MET A 124 -6.81 -9.66 12.00
C MET A 124 -6.25 -9.98 13.38
N VAL A 125 -7.01 -9.65 14.43
CA VAL A 125 -6.65 -9.91 15.83
C VAL A 125 -7.58 -10.96 16.44
N GLY A 126 -7.07 -11.72 17.40
CA GLY A 126 -7.85 -12.71 18.15
C GLY A 126 -7.03 -13.96 18.45
N SER A 127 -7.30 -14.61 19.58
CA SER A 127 -6.52 -15.75 20.07
C SER A 127 -6.38 -16.87 19.05
N GLN A 128 -7.44 -17.18 18.31
CA GLN A 128 -7.42 -18.19 17.25
C GLN A 128 -6.46 -17.83 16.12
N TYR A 129 -6.41 -16.57 15.69
CA TYR A 129 -5.53 -16.11 14.61
C TYR A 129 -4.07 -16.06 15.06
N GLU A 130 -3.84 -15.63 16.30
CA GLU A 130 -2.50 -15.64 16.93
C GLU A 130 -1.94 -17.05 17.00
N GLN A 131 -2.72 -18.00 17.53
CA GLN A 131 -2.35 -19.42 17.60
C GLN A 131 -2.25 -20.06 16.22
N GLY A 132 -3.06 -19.60 15.25
CA GLY A 132 -2.98 -19.97 13.84
C GLY A 132 -1.73 -19.44 13.12
N GLY A 133 -0.91 -18.63 13.78
CA GLY A 133 0.38 -18.18 13.25
C GLY A 133 0.30 -16.91 12.39
N ILE A 134 -0.71 -16.06 12.58
CA ILE A 134 -0.84 -14.81 11.80
C ILE A 134 0.45 -13.96 11.84
N ILE A 135 1.16 -13.96 12.97
CA ILE A 135 2.46 -13.27 13.10
C ILE A 135 3.49 -13.82 12.12
N LYS A 136 3.65 -15.16 12.02
CA LYS A 136 4.65 -15.75 11.13
C LYS A 136 4.28 -15.57 9.66
N HIS A 137 2.98 -15.59 9.34
CA HIS A 137 2.50 -15.36 7.98
C HIS A 137 2.64 -13.89 7.58
N GLY A 138 2.30 -12.94 8.45
CA GLY A 138 2.58 -11.52 8.22
C GLY A 138 4.07 -11.23 8.07
N ALA A 139 4.92 -11.87 8.90
CA ALA A 139 6.37 -11.78 8.77
C ALA A 139 6.88 -12.36 7.44
N MET A 140 6.22 -13.39 6.89
CA MET A 140 6.53 -13.94 5.57
C MET A 140 6.24 -12.92 4.45
N MET A 141 5.10 -12.22 4.51
CA MET A 141 4.77 -11.14 3.58
C MET A 141 5.78 -10.00 3.68
N ILE A 142 6.08 -9.52 4.89
CA ILE A 142 7.05 -8.44 5.11
C ILE A 142 8.45 -8.85 4.62
N ASN A 143 8.89 -10.08 4.90
CA ASN A 143 10.16 -10.60 4.38
C ASN A 143 10.21 -10.54 2.84
N ALA A 144 9.12 -10.96 2.18
CA ALA A 144 9.02 -10.90 0.73
C ALA A 144 9.10 -9.46 0.21
N VAL A 145 8.41 -8.50 0.83
CA VAL A 145 8.52 -7.08 0.48
C VAL A 145 9.95 -6.57 0.67
N SER A 146 10.54 -6.75 1.86
CA SER A 146 11.87 -6.23 2.21
C SER A 146 13.00 -6.77 1.33
N ASN A 147 12.91 -8.03 0.90
CA ASN A 147 13.97 -8.65 0.11
C ASN A 147 13.71 -8.58 -1.40
N SER A 148 12.56 -8.07 -1.82
CA SER A 148 12.26 -7.90 -3.24
C SER A 148 13.17 -6.83 -3.85
N ARG A 149 13.67 -7.11 -5.04
CA ARG A 149 14.59 -6.21 -5.77
C ARG A 149 14.01 -5.63 -7.06
N VAL A 150 12.85 -6.12 -7.48
CA VAL A 150 12.05 -5.45 -8.52
C VAL A 150 11.56 -4.10 -8.01
N PRO A 151 11.36 -3.11 -8.90
CA PRO A 151 10.85 -1.80 -8.52
C PRO A 151 9.45 -1.90 -7.89
N HIS A 152 9.26 -1.25 -6.75
CA HIS A 152 7.93 -1.11 -6.13
C HIS A 152 7.39 0.30 -6.34
N LEU A 153 6.09 0.38 -6.55
CA LEU A 153 5.28 1.59 -6.61
C LEU A 153 4.15 1.43 -5.62
N SER A 154 3.86 2.46 -4.83
CA SER A 154 2.79 2.41 -3.83
C SER A 154 1.83 3.58 -4.00
N VAL A 155 0.53 3.31 -3.89
CA VAL A 155 -0.52 4.34 -3.89
C VAL A 155 -1.42 4.10 -2.68
N LEU A 156 -1.48 5.09 -1.80
CA LEU A 156 -2.44 5.12 -0.70
C LEU A 156 -3.78 5.59 -1.24
N MET A 157 -4.73 4.68 -1.46
CA MET A 157 -6.06 5.03 -1.99
C MET A 157 -7.09 5.23 -0.89
N GLY A 158 -6.91 4.53 0.23
CA GLY A 158 -7.80 4.58 1.39
C GLY A 158 -7.03 4.52 2.69
N ALA A 159 -7.44 3.64 3.59
CA ALA A 159 -6.75 3.44 4.86
C ALA A 159 -5.36 2.80 4.66
N SER A 160 -4.39 3.18 5.48
CA SER A 160 -3.07 2.55 5.50
C SER A 160 -2.52 2.57 6.93
N TYR A 161 -2.92 1.60 7.73
CA TYR A 161 -2.61 1.59 9.17
C TYR A 161 -1.64 0.48 9.59
N GLY A 162 -0.77 0.83 10.54
CA GLY A 162 0.04 -0.12 11.33
C GLY A 162 0.80 -1.14 10.50
N ALA A 163 0.74 -2.41 10.91
CA ALA A 163 1.43 -3.50 10.22
C ALA A 163 0.95 -3.73 8.78
N GLY A 164 -0.28 -3.32 8.45
CA GLY A 164 -0.78 -3.36 7.07
C GLY A 164 0.03 -2.45 6.14
N HIS A 165 0.37 -1.23 6.61
CA HIS A 165 1.26 -0.32 5.87
C HIS A 165 2.62 -0.96 5.58
N TYR A 166 3.12 -1.78 6.51
CA TYR A 166 4.40 -2.48 6.33
C TYR A 166 4.31 -3.58 5.28
N GLY A 167 3.30 -4.44 5.37
CA GLY A 167 3.10 -5.53 4.41
C GLY A 167 2.81 -5.05 2.99
N MET A 168 2.22 -3.85 2.83
CA MET A 168 1.88 -3.28 1.53
C MET A 168 2.98 -2.40 0.93
N CYS A 169 4.23 -2.47 1.40
CA CYS A 169 5.33 -1.62 0.90
C CYS A 169 5.10 -0.12 1.15
N GLY A 170 4.87 0.22 2.42
CA GLY A 170 4.88 1.59 2.89
C GLY A 170 6.27 2.25 2.83
N ARG A 171 6.37 3.51 3.29
CA ARG A 171 7.56 4.35 3.08
C ARG A 171 8.87 3.72 3.54
N ALA A 172 8.85 3.00 4.67
CA ALA A 172 10.05 2.38 5.24
C ALA A 172 10.61 1.19 4.43
N TYR A 173 9.91 0.75 3.39
CA TYR A 173 10.31 -0.34 2.49
C TYR A 173 10.86 0.19 1.15
N ASP A 174 11.15 1.49 1.09
CA ASP A 174 11.80 2.17 -0.03
C ASP A 174 11.18 1.87 -1.41
N PRO A 175 9.84 2.02 -1.58
CA PRO A 175 9.27 2.01 -2.91
C PRO A 175 9.91 3.13 -3.75
N ARG A 176 10.06 2.90 -5.06
CA ARG A 176 10.64 3.90 -5.97
C ARG A 176 9.82 5.19 -5.97
N PHE A 177 8.51 5.04 -5.87
CA PHE A 177 7.57 6.13 -5.67
C PHE A 177 6.42 5.68 -4.77
N LEU A 178 6.00 6.54 -3.86
CA LEU A 178 4.81 6.38 -3.02
C LEU A 178 3.94 7.62 -3.15
N PHE A 179 2.71 7.48 -3.61
CA PHE A 179 1.75 8.59 -3.69
C PHE A 179 0.56 8.36 -2.78
N ALA A 180 -0.17 9.44 -2.46
CA ALA A 180 -1.43 9.37 -1.73
C ALA A 180 -2.56 10.01 -2.53
N TRP A 181 -3.74 9.42 -2.45
CA TRP A 181 -4.98 10.08 -2.86
C TRP A 181 -5.43 11.07 -1.77
N PRO A 182 -6.22 12.11 -2.11
CA PRO A 182 -6.63 13.13 -1.14
C PRO A 182 -7.56 12.58 -0.05
N SER A 183 -8.25 11.48 -0.32
CA SER A 183 -9.14 10.78 0.62
C SER A 183 -8.42 9.78 1.53
N ALA A 184 -7.15 9.46 1.24
CA ALA A 184 -6.42 8.44 1.97
C ALA A 184 -6.10 8.86 3.40
N LYS A 185 -5.87 7.88 4.29
CA LYS A 185 -5.40 8.13 5.65
C LYS A 185 -4.31 7.15 6.03
N SER A 186 -3.25 7.63 6.67
CA SER A 186 -2.16 6.78 7.16
C SER A 186 -1.72 7.18 8.56
N ALA A 187 -1.59 6.20 9.44
CA ALA A 187 -1.21 6.38 10.83
C ALA A 187 -0.75 5.05 11.44
N VAL A 188 -0.27 5.07 12.69
CA VAL A 188 0.09 3.84 13.42
C VAL A 188 -1.13 2.93 13.64
N MET A 189 -2.29 3.51 13.91
CA MET A 189 -3.59 2.85 13.98
C MET A 189 -4.71 3.89 13.83
N GLY A 190 -5.96 3.46 13.70
CA GLY A 190 -7.10 4.37 13.63
C GLY A 190 -7.32 5.16 14.92
N PRO A 191 -7.90 6.37 14.83
CA PRO A 191 -8.01 7.30 15.95
C PRO A 191 -8.78 6.72 17.14
N GLN A 192 -9.94 6.10 16.89
CA GLN A 192 -10.76 5.51 17.94
C GLN A 192 -10.08 4.30 18.60
N GLN A 193 -9.33 3.49 17.83
CA GLN A 193 -8.57 2.39 18.39
C GLN A 193 -7.47 2.88 19.34
N LEU A 194 -6.71 3.90 18.94
CA LEU A 194 -5.62 4.44 19.78
C LEU A 194 -6.16 5.01 21.09
N ALA A 195 -7.19 5.87 21.00
CA ALA A 195 -7.81 6.48 22.17
C ALA A 195 -8.43 5.42 23.11
N GLY A 196 -9.07 4.38 22.53
CA GLY A 196 -9.62 3.27 23.29
C GLY A 196 -8.56 2.49 24.08
N VAL A 197 -7.41 2.17 23.47
CA VAL A 197 -6.31 1.47 24.15
C VAL A 197 -5.75 2.30 25.30
N LEU A 198 -5.54 3.61 25.09
CA LEU A 198 -5.05 4.50 26.14
C LEU A 198 -5.99 4.54 27.35
N SER A 199 -7.30 4.64 27.10
CA SER A 199 -8.35 4.62 28.15
C SER A 199 -8.35 3.30 28.92
N ILE A 200 -8.27 2.15 28.23
CA ILE A 200 -8.21 0.83 28.88
C ILE A 200 -6.98 0.71 29.79
N VAL A 201 -5.80 1.10 29.32
CA VAL A 201 -4.55 1.02 30.08
C VAL A 201 -4.58 1.96 31.29
N ALA A 202 -5.08 3.20 31.12
CA ALA A 202 -5.19 4.17 32.20
C ALA A 202 -6.12 3.66 33.31
N ARG A 203 -7.28 3.11 32.94
CA ARG A 203 -8.24 2.51 33.87
C ARG A 203 -7.65 1.34 34.64
N GLN A 204 -6.96 0.42 33.96
CA GLN A 204 -6.30 -0.71 34.60
C GLN A 204 -5.18 -0.27 35.56
N SER A 205 -4.40 0.75 35.19
CA SER A 205 -3.35 1.32 36.05
C SER A 205 -3.93 1.98 37.31
N ALA A 206 -5.04 2.73 37.20
CA ALA A 206 -5.70 3.34 38.35
C ALA A 206 -6.23 2.26 39.31
N ALA A 207 -6.90 1.24 38.77
CA ALA A 207 -7.41 0.10 39.54
C ALA A 207 -6.28 -0.65 40.27
N ALA A 208 -5.16 -0.93 39.59
CA ALA A 208 -4.00 -1.61 40.18
C ALA A 208 -3.35 -0.80 41.32
N LYS A 209 -3.50 0.53 41.34
CA LYS A 209 -3.02 1.43 42.38
C LYS A 209 -4.06 1.74 43.46
N GLY A 210 -5.29 1.23 43.33
CA GLY A 210 -6.41 1.56 44.22
C GLY A 210 -6.83 3.03 44.15
N LEU A 211 -6.53 3.72 43.05
CA LEU A 211 -6.89 5.12 42.83
C LEU A 211 -8.24 5.23 42.11
N PRO A 212 -9.04 6.27 42.40
CA PRO A 212 -10.25 6.55 41.63
C PRO A 212 -9.90 6.86 40.17
N TYR A 213 -10.78 6.46 39.24
CA TYR A 213 -10.65 6.76 37.82
C TYR A 213 -11.48 7.99 37.44
N ASP A 214 -10.85 8.96 36.79
CA ASP A 214 -11.51 10.17 36.30
C ASP A 214 -12.13 9.90 34.92
N GLU A 215 -13.43 9.62 34.90
CA GLU A 215 -14.18 9.35 33.67
C GLU A 215 -14.32 10.59 32.76
N GLU A 216 -14.47 11.78 33.35
CA GLU A 216 -14.61 13.03 32.58
C GLU A 216 -13.26 13.42 31.95
N GLY A 217 -12.18 13.29 32.71
CA GLY A 217 -10.81 13.47 32.19
C GLY A 217 -10.46 12.47 31.10
N ASP A 218 -10.88 11.20 31.22
CA ASP A 218 -10.69 10.19 30.18
C ASP A 218 -11.43 10.53 28.89
N ALA A 219 -12.69 10.96 28.99
CA ALA A 219 -13.48 11.34 27.82
C ALA A 219 -12.82 12.52 27.07
N ALA A 220 -12.33 13.52 27.81
CA ALA A 220 -11.61 14.65 27.22
C ALA A 220 -10.29 14.23 26.57
N LEU A 221 -9.51 13.36 27.22
CA LEU A 221 -8.26 12.82 26.67
C LEU A 221 -8.51 12.04 25.39
N ARG A 222 -9.53 11.18 25.36
CA ARG A 222 -9.90 10.40 24.18
C ARG A 222 -10.26 11.30 23.01
N ALA A 223 -11.10 12.30 23.23
CA ALA A 223 -11.48 13.26 22.19
C ALA A 223 -10.27 14.01 21.63
N MET A 224 -9.35 14.43 22.50
CA MET A 224 -8.09 15.07 22.10
C MET A 224 -7.22 14.16 21.24
N VAL A 225 -7.03 12.90 21.66
CA VAL A 225 -6.22 11.92 20.92
C VAL A 225 -6.86 11.58 19.58
N GLU A 226 -8.19 11.37 19.54
CA GLU A 226 -8.91 11.09 18.30
C GLU A 226 -8.75 12.25 17.30
N GLN A 227 -8.91 13.49 17.75
CA GLN A 227 -8.72 14.68 16.91
C GLN A 227 -7.28 14.82 16.41
N GLN A 228 -6.31 14.59 17.29
CA GLN A 228 -4.90 14.65 16.92
C GLN A 228 -4.61 13.64 15.79
N ILE A 229 -4.91 12.37 16.00
CA ILE A 229 -4.63 11.32 15.01
C ILE A 229 -5.39 11.56 13.71
N GLU A 230 -6.65 12.00 13.79
CA GLU A 230 -7.43 12.35 12.61
C GLU A 230 -6.71 13.43 11.78
N SER A 231 -6.26 14.51 12.40
CA SER A 231 -5.57 15.61 11.71
C SER A 231 -4.19 15.22 11.16
N GLU A 232 -3.45 14.39 11.88
CA GLU A 232 -2.10 13.95 11.51
C GLU A 232 -2.12 12.80 10.47
N SER A 233 -3.27 12.13 10.30
CA SER A 233 -3.42 11.04 9.33
C SER A 233 -3.71 11.49 7.90
N LEU A 234 -4.02 12.78 7.70
CA LEU A 234 -4.45 13.32 6.41
C LEU A 234 -3.28 13.44 5.41
N PRO A 235 -3.50 13.26 4.10
CA PRO A 235 -2.44 13.30 3.09
C PRO A 235 -1.67 14.62 3.09
N MET A 236 -2.33 15.75 3.34
CA MET A 236 -1.66 17.05 3.43
C MET A 236 -0.64 17.13 4.58
N PHE A 237 -0.92 16.48 5.72
CA PHE A 237 0.01 16.44 6.85
C PHE A 237 1.20 15.51 6.57
N LEU A 238 0.91 14.35 5.96
CA LEU A 238 1.89 13.31 5.61
C LEU A 238 2.85 13.79 4.51
N SER A 239 2.30 14.40 3.45
CA SER A 239 3.07 14.94 2.33
C SER A 239 3.94 16.12 2.77
N GLY A 240 3.44 16.96 3.69
CA GLY A 240 4.23 18.00 4.35
C GLY A 240 5.44 17.47 5.15
N ARG A 241 5.50 16.16 5.42
CA ARG A 241 6.61 15.45 6.09
C ARG A 241 7.39 14.51 5.18
N LEU A 242 7.10 14.51 3.88
CA LEU A 242 7.69 13.61 2.89
C LEU A 242 7.44 12.11 3.18
N TYR A 243 6.32 11.78 3.83
CA TYR A 243 5.92 10.38 3.98
C TYR A 243 5.37 9.78 2.68
N ASP A 244 4.99 10.64 1.74
CA ASP A 244 4.67 10.35 0.33
C ASP A 244 5.43 11.32 -0.58
N ASP A 245 5.53 10.98 -1.86
CA ASP A 245 6.20 11.75 -2.93
C ASP A 245 5.21 12.72 -3.60
N GLY A 246 4.00 12.84 -3.06
CA GLY A 246 2.97 13.75 -3.52
C GLY A 246 1.56 13.21 -3.30
N VAL A 247 0.64 14.14 -3.08
CA VAL A 247 -0.80 13.91 -3.20
C VAL A 247 -1.20 14.09 -4.67
N ILE A 248 -1.86 13.10 -5.25
CA ILE A 248 -2.27 13.10 -6.66
C ILE A 248 -3.78 13.04 -6.79
N ASP A 249 -4.33 13.62 -7.86
CA ASP A 249 -5.73 13.39 -8.23
C ASP A 249 -5.90 11.88 -8.55
N PRO A 250 -6.93 11.20 -8.02
CA PRO A 250 -7.20 9.80 -8.34
C PRO A 250 -7.19 9.52 -9.85
N ARG A 251 -7.66 10.46 -10.66
CA ARG A 251 -7.73 10.34 -12.12
C ARG A 251 -6.38 10.37 -12.81
N ASP A 252 -5.40 11.02 -12.18
CA ASP A 252 -4.03 11.08 -12.71
C ASP A 252 -3.22 9.83 -12.39
N THR A 253 -3.73 8.90 -11.56
CA THR A 253 -3.02 7.70 -11.10
C THR A 253 -2.36 6.94 -12.24
N ARG A 254 -3.10 6.65 -13.32
CA ARG A 254 -2.56 5.93 -14.48
C ARG A 254 -1.39 6.66 -15.13
N THR A 255 -1.55 7.95 -15.39
CA THR A 255 -0.53 8.80 -16.03
C THR A 255 0.72 8.92 -15.16
N VAL A 256 0.55 9.17 -13.86
CA VAL A 256 1.65 9.26 -12.88
C VAL A 256 2.43 7.95 -12.81
N LEU A 257 1.73 6.81 -12.68
CA LEU A 257 2.37 5.51 -12.65
C LEU A 257 3.10 5.20 -13.97
N GLY A 258 2.54 5.57 -15.12
CA GLY A 258 3.19 5.43 -16.42
C GLY A 258 4.50 6.22 -16.53
N MET A 259 4.52 7.46 -16.03
CA MET A 259 5.74 8.26 -15.93
C MET A 259 6.78 7.62 -14.99
N CYS A 260 6.33 7.09 -13.84
CA CYS A 260 7.20 6.41 -12.89
C CYS A 260 7.83 5.15 -13.50
N LEU A 261 7.04 4.32 -14.16
CA LEU A 261 7.53 3.11 -14.85
C LEU A 261 8.52 3.48 -15.96
N SER A 262 8.23 4.52 -16.75
CA SER A 262 9.17 5.04 -17.75
C SER A 262 10.49 5.52 -17.14
N ALA A 263 10.45 6.18 -15.98
CA ALA A 263 11.65 6.60 -15.26
C ALA A 263 12.44 5.39 -14.72
N ILE A 264 11.76 4.43 -14.10
CA ILE A 264 12.33 3.18 -13.57
C ILE A 264 13.08 2.40 -14.66
N HIS A 265 12.50 2.26 -15.86
CA HIS A 265 13.10 1.55 -16.99
C HIS A 265 14.31 2.28 -17.62
N THR A 266 14.75 3.40 -17.04
CA THR A 266 15.99 4.06 -17.45
C THR A 266 17.23 3.30 -16.96
N ALA A 267 17.16 2.61 -15.82
CA ALA A 267 18.27 1.88 -15.21
C ALA A 267 17.95 0.39 -15.08
N PRO A 268 18.95 -0.51 -15.20
CA PRO A 268 18.71 -1.94 -15.06
C PRO A 268 18.32 -2.28 -13.62
N TYR A 269 17.42 -3.26 -13.49
CA TYR A 269 17.08 -3.89 -12.23
C TYR A 269 16.96 -5.41 -12.45
N GLU A 270 17.15 -6.15 -11.37
CA GLU A 270 17.01 -7.60 -11.36
C GLU A 270 16.30 -7.99 -10.07
N GLY A 271 15.30 -8.86 -10.18
CA GLY A 271 14.59 -9.42 -9.04
C GLY A 271 15.48 -10.31 -8.19
N ALA A 272 14.98 -10.66 -7.01
CA ALA A 272 15.72 -11.40 -5.99
C ALA A 272 15.91 -12.90 -6.29
N ARG A 273 16.49 -13.25 -7.46
CA ARG A 273 16.81 -14.65 -7.84
C ARG A 273 17.91 -15.27 -6.99
N GLY A 274 18.80 -14.45 -6.45
CA GLY A 274 19.83 -14.85 -5.48
C GLY A 274 19.28 -15.29 -4.12
N GLY A 275 17.95 -15.24 -3.95
CA GLY A 275 17.24 -15.69 -2.75
C GLY A 275 16.68 -14.54 -1.94
N PHE A 276 15.74 -14.91 -1.07
CA PHE A 276 15.18 -14.06 -0.04
C PHE A 276 15.86 -14.38 1.30
N GLY A 277 15.73 -13.49 2.29
CA GLY A 277 16.05 -13.84 3.67
C GLY A 277 15.23 -15.04 4.16
N VAL A 278 15.60 -15.60 5.32
CA VAL A 278 14.94 -16.81 5.86
C VAL A 278 13.45 -16.57 6.11
N PHE A 279 12.61 -17.38 5.46
CA PHE A 279 11.18 -17.41 5.74
C PHE A 279 10.86 -18.23 6.99
N ARG A 280 10.01 -17.69 7.86
CA ARG A 280 9.48 -18.41 9.02
C ARG A 280 8.23 -19.18 8.60
N MET A 281 8.37 -20.50 8.37
CA MET A 281 7.30 -21.38 7.87
C MET A 281 6.35 -21.89 8.96
#